data_AF-A0A1Q5GGA8-F1
#
_entry.id   AF-A0A1Q5GGA8-F1
#
_cell.length_a   1.000
_cell.length_b   1.000
_cell.length_c   1.000
_cell.angle_alpha   90.00
_cell.angle_beta   90.00
_cell.angle_gamma   90.00
#
_symmetry.space_group_name_H-M   'P 1'
#
loop_
_entity.id
_entity.type
_entity.pdbx_description
1 polymer ?
#
loop_
_entity_poly.entity_id
_entity_poly.type
_entity_poly.pdbx_seq_one_letter_code
_entity_poly.pdbx_strand_id
1 'polypeptide(L)'
;MPDIAPRRHVIALLCAAYYKTDSDTMCHHDETPFTPEEQEAVRSATPDEIQEAGRQHDRYVEYVHAWLDAPDALDDFLAPFLDRLPEASVGNAVDIMNEDERAEFQRLLDAVTEPFRPFAPNTF
;
A
#
# COMPACT_ATOMS: atom_id res chain seq x y z
N MET A 1 -15.15 24.59 -19.28
CA MET A 1 -15.49 24.58 -17.85
C MET A 1 -14.23 24.92 -17.07
N PRO A 2 -14.31 25.63 -15.93
CA PRO A 2 -13.13 25.78 -15.09
C PRO A 2 -12.69 24.39 -14.63
N ASP A 3 -11.40 24.12 -14.74
CA ASP A 3 -10.76 22.92 -14.22
C ASP A 3 -10.75 23.03 -12.70
N ILE A 4 -11.79 22.50 -12.06
CA ILE A 4 -11.90 22.51 -10.60
C ILE A 4 -11.10 21.31 -10.12
N ALA A 5 -9.94 21.58 -9.54
CA ALA A 5 -9.10 20.56 -8.95
C ALA A 5 -9.92 19.69 -7.96
N PRO A 6 -9.75 18.35 -7.97
CA PRO A 6 -10.46 17.45 -7.09
C PRO A 6 -10.33 17.84 -5.61
N ARG A 7 -11.43 17.82 -4.88
CA ARG A 7 -11.44 18.18 -3.45
C ARG A 7 -10.81 17.05 -2.64
N ARG A 8 -9.60 17.29 -2.13
CA ARG A 8 -8.84 16.30 -1.33
C ARG A 8 -9.59 15.75 -0.12
N HIS A 9 -10.45 16.56 0.52
CA HIS A 9 -11.27 16.09 1.64
C HIS A 9 -12.37 15.13 1.21
N VAL A 10 -12.96 15.32 0.02
CA VAL A 10 -13.95 14.38 -0.54
C VAL A 10 -13.29 13.07 -0.90
N ILE A 11 -12.11 13.13 -1.53
CA ILE A 11 -11.30 11.93 -1.80
C ILE A 11 -10.97 11.19 -0.50
N ALA A 12 -10.57 11.90 0.56
CA ALA A 12 -10.30 11.28 1.85
C ALA A 12 -11.53 10.59 2.45
N LEU A 13 -12.72 11.21 2.35
CA LEU A 13 -13.98 10.60 2.80
C LEU A 13 -14.35 9.36 1.97
N LEU A 14 -14.19 9.42 0.64
CA LEU A 14 -14.41 8.27 -0.25
C LEU A 14 -13.50 7.09 0.10
N CYS A 15 -12.24 7.39 0.41
CA CYS A 15 -11.23 6.43 0.82
C CYS A 15 -11.50 5.84 2.23
N ALA A 16 -12.13 6.61 3.12
CA ALA A 16 -12.43 6.19 4.50
C ALA A 16 -13.82 5.56 4.69
N ALA A 17 -14.68 5.67 3.68
CA ALA A 17 -16.07 5.24 3.77
C ALA A 17 -16.19 3.71 3.84
N TYR A 18 -16.85 3.24 4.89
CA TYR A 18 -17.34 1.88 5.02
C TYR A 18 -18.86 1.87 5.01
N TYR A 19 -19.46 1.01 4.19
CA TYR A 19 -20.91 0.77 4.22
C TYR A 19 -21.20 -0.28 5.28
N LYS A 20 -21.93 0.11 6.33
CA LYS A 20 -22.49 -0.87 7.26
C LYS A 20 -23.62 -1.61 6.54
N THR A 21 -23.50 -2.93 6.40
CA THR A 21 -24.42 -3.79 5.63
C THR A 21 -25.89 -3.67 6.02
N ASP A 22 -26.20 -3.18 7.22
CA ASP A 22 -27.55 -3.01 7.76
C ASP A 22 -28.06 -1.56 7.77
N SER A 23 -27.33 -0.60 7.17
CA SER A 23 -27.78 0.80 7.08
C SER A 23 -27.29 1.50 5.82
N ASP A 24 -28.15 2.34 5.23
CA ASP A 24 -27.79 3.30 4.16
C ASP A 24 -26.83 4.43 4.64
N THR A 25 -26.25 4.26 5.82
CA THR A 25 -25.37 5.23 6.45
C THR A 25 -23.92 4.82 6.21
N MET A 26 -23.17 5.71 5.56
CA MET A 26 -21.72 5.61 5.44
C MET A 26 -21.09 5.90 6.81
N CYS A 27 -20.14 5.07 7.21
CA CYS A 27 -19.39 5.24 8.44
C CYS A 27 -17.90 5.41 8.14
N HIS A 28 -17.20 6.06 9.06
CA HIS A 28 -15.75 6.00 9.16
C HIS A 28 -15.30 4.59 9.54
N HIS A 29 -14.00 4.32 9.39
CA HIS A 29 -13.42 3.00 9.72
C HIS A 29 -13.49 2.64 11.22
N ASP A 30 -13.65 3.65 12.09
CA ASP A 30 -13.92 3.47 13.53
C ASP A 30 -15.40 3.21 13.84
N GLU A 31 -16.19 2.92 12.80
CA GLU A 31 -17.65 2.69 12.81
C GLU A 31 -18.49 3.92 13.17
N THR A 32 -17.89 5.09 13.32
CA THR A 32 -18.66 6.32 13.58
C THR A 32 -19.42 6.76 12.32
N PRO A 33 -20.72 7.11 12.41
CA PRO A 33 -21.48 7.57 11.25
C PRO A 33 -20.94 8.88 10.69
N PHE A 34 -20.95 9.02 9.36
CA PHE A 34 -20.66 10.29 8.72
C PHE A 34 -21.67 11.36 9.14
N THR A 35 -21.18 12.59 9.32
CA THR A 35 -22.05 13.76 9.51
C THR A 35 -22.89 14.00 8.25
N PRO A 36 -24.01 14.75 8.34
CA PRO A 36 -24.80 15.11 7.15
C PRO A 36 -23.97 15.83 6.07
N GLU A 37 -23.00 16.64 6.47
CA GLU A 37 -22.09 17.36 5.55
C GLU A 37 -21.14 16.39 4.85
N GLU A 38 -20.59 15.41 5.56
CA GLU A 38 -19.72 14.38 4.99
C GLU A 38 -20.49 13.48 4.00
N GLN A 39 -21.73 13.10 4.35
CA GLN A 39 -22.58 12.33 3.45
C GLN A 39 -22.90 13.10 2.17
N GLU A 40 -23.24 14.38 2.28
CA GLU A 40 -23.50 15.22 1.10
C GLU A 40 -22.24 15.43 0.27
N ALA A 41 -21.08 15.60 0.91
CA ALA A 41 -19.81 15.73 0.22
C ALA A 41 -19.48 14.48 -0.62
N VAL A 42 -19.73 13.28 -0.08
CA VAL A 42 -19.53 12.03 -0.81
C VAL A 42 -20.59 11.81 -1.89
N ARG A 43 -21.87 12.11 -1.60
CA ARG A 43 -22.95 12.02 -2.61
C ARG A 43 -22.75 12.97 -3.79
N SER A 44 -22.13 14.13 -3.55
CA SER A 44 -21.80 15.14 -4.55
C SER A 44 -20.38 14.98 -5.13
N ALA A 45 -19.73 13.84 -4.92
CA ALA A 45 -18.41 13.58 -5.46
C ALA A 45 -18.42 13.60 -6.99
N THR A 46 -17.39 14.21 -7.58
CA THR A 46 -17.23 14.23 -9.03
C THR A 46 -16.67 12.88 -9.52
N PRO A 47 -16.85 12.53 -10.82
CA PRO A 47 -16.21 11.36 -11.40
C PRO A 47 -14.69 11.33 -11.21
N ASP A 48 -14.04 12.50 -11.28
CA ASP A 48 -12.59 12.62 -11.08
C ASP A 48 -12.18 12.34 -9.63
N GLU A 49 -12.99 12.77 -8.64
CA GLU A 49 -12.76 12.48 -7.22
C GLU A 49 -12.94 10.98 -6.91
N ILE A 50 -13.97 10.35 -7.49
CA ILE A 50 -14.19 8.90 -7.37
C ILE A 50 -13.04 8.12 -8.01
N GLN A 51 -12.61 8.53 -9.21
CA GLN A 51 -11.50 7.90 -9.90
C GLN A 51 -10.19 8.04 -9.11
N GLU A 52 -9.92 9.20 -8.52
CA GLU A 52 -8.72 9.40 -7.71
C GLU A 52 -8.74 8.58 -6.42
N ALA A 53 -9.88 8.47 -5.76
CA ALA A 53 -10.04 7.58 -4.60
C ALA A 53 -9.76 6.11 -4.99
N GLY A 54 -10.28 5.66 -6.14
CA GLY A 54 -9.98 4.34 -6.69
C GLY A 54 -8.48 4.14 -6.92
N ARG A 55 -7.79 5.09 -7.57
CA ARG A 55 -6.33 5.01 -7.78
C ARG A 55 -5.53 4.96 -6.49
N GLN A 56 -5.96 5.63 -5.43
CA GLN A 56 -5.29 5.55 -4.13
C GLN A 56 -5.47 4.17 -3.51
N HIS A 57 -6.65 3.58 -3.65
CA HIS A 57 -6.91 2.22 -3.20
C HIS A 57 -6.05 1.21 -3.98
N ASP A 58 -5.98 1.33 -5.32
CA ASP A 58 -5.16 0.46 -6.16
C ASP A 58 -3.68 0.52 -5.77
N ARG A 59 -3.13 1.73 -5.59
CA ARG A 59 -1.74 1.92 -5.12
C ARG A 59 -1.49 1.31 -3.75
N TYR A 60 -2.47 1.38 -2.85
CA TYR A 60 -2.36 0.73 -1.55
C TYR A 60 -2.39 -0.80 -1.66
N VAL A 61 -3.28 -1.37 -2.49
CA VAL A 61 -3.33 -2.81 -2.73
C VAL A 61 -2.02 -3.31 -3.35
N GLU A 62 -1.46 -2.56 -4.31
CA GLU A 62 -0.13 -2.84 -4.89
C GLU A 62 0.96 -2.83 -3.81
N TYR A 63 0.96 -1.84 -2.92
CA TYR A 63 1.89 -1.78 -1.79
C TYR A 63 1.72 -2.99 -0.84
N VAL A 64 0.49 -3.36 -0.50
CA VAL A 64 0.20 -4.50 0.39
C VAL A 64 0.69 -5.80 -0.22
N HIS A 65 0.43 -6.03 -1.51
CA HIS A 65 0.94 -7.20 -2.22
C HIS A 65 2.47 -7.23 -2.23
N ALA A 66 3.11 -6.12 -2.60
CA ALA A 66 4.58 -6.04 -2.60
C ALA A 66 5.18 -6.27 -1.20
N TRP A 67 4.53 -5.78 -0.15
CA TRP A 67 4.96 -6.00 1.24
C TRP A 67 4.80 -7.46 1.67
N LEU A 68 3.68 -8.11 1.30
CA LEU A 68 3.44 -9.52 1.60
C LEU A 68 4.38 -10.45 0.83
N ASP A 69 4.72 -10.10 -0.40
CA ASP A 69 5.59 -10.92 -1.28
C ASP A 69 7.09 -10.69 -1.01
N ALA A 70 7.46 -9.64 -0.26
CA ALA A 70 8.86 -9.27 -0.02
C ALA A 70 9.69 -10.39 0.66
N PRO A 71 9.18 -11.12 1.68
CA PRO A 71 9.92 -12.23 2.29
C PRO A 71 10.22 -13.35 1.28
N ASP A 72 9.22 -13.76 0.51
CA ASP A 72 9.38 -14.82 -0.50
C ASP A 72 10.38 -14.39 -1.58
N ALA A 73 10.33 -13.14 -2.03
CA ALA A 73 11.28 -12.59 -2.99
C ALA A 73 12.73 -12.58 -2.44
N LEU A 74 12.92 -12.30 -1.15
CA LEU A 74 14.23 -12.35 -0.50
C LEU A 74 14.75 -13.79 -0.38
N ASP A 75 13.87 -14.73 -0.01
CA ASP A 75 14.22 -16.15 0.11
C ASP A 75 14.61 -16.74 -1.24
N ASP A 76 13.82 -16.48 -2.29
CA ASP A 76 14.10 -16.91 -3.66
C ASP A 76 15.43 -16.35 -4.18
N PHE A 77 15.73 -15.09 -3.85
CA PHE A 77 16.99 -14.45 -4.21
C PHE A 77 18.19 -15.10 -3.50
N LEU A 78 18.05 -15.44 -2.22
CA LEU A 78 19.12 -16.03 -1.41
C LEU A 78 19.37 -17.52 -1.70
N ALA A 79 18.34 -18.27 -2.06
CA ALA A 79 18.39 -19.71 -2.32
C ALA A 79 19.62 -20.16 -3.15
N PRO A 80 19.91 -19.61 -4.34
CA PRO A 80 21.04 -20.06 -5.15
C PRO A 80 22.42 -19.80 -4.51
N PHE A 81 22.55 -18.79 -3.64
CA PHE A 81 23.79 -18.52 -2.94
C PHE A 81 23.98 -19.50 -1.79
N LEU A 82 22.91 -19.74 -1.01
CA LEU A 82 22.92 -20.65 0.12
C LEU A 82 23.21 -22.10 -0.32
N ASP A 83 22.66 -22.54 -1.45
CA ASP A 83 22.89 -23.88 -2.02
C ASP A 83 24.35 -24.14 -2.41
N ARG A 84 25.12 -23.09 -2.71
CA ARG A 84 26.51 -23.19 -3.16
C ARG A 84 27.51 -23.16 -2.01
N LEU A 85 27.05 -22.87 -0.79
CA LEU A 85 27.92 -22.66 0.35
C LEU A 85 28.05 -23.94 1.18
N PRO A 86 29.28 -24.30 1.62
CA PRO A 86 29.49 -25.42 2.52
C PRO A 86 28.87 -25.17 3.90
N GLU A 87 28.69 -23.90 4.28
CA GLU A 87 27.95 -23.46 5.46
C GLU A 87 26.97 -22.36 5.04
N ALA A 88 25.69 -22.72 4.98
CA ALA A 88 24.62 -21.83 4.56
C ALA A 88 24.36 -20.75 5.63
N SER A 89 24.82 -19.53 5.36
CA SER A 89 24.48 -18.35 6.15
C SER A 89 24.36 -17.13 5.24
N VAL A 90 23.52 -16.17 5.63
CA VAL A 90 23.33 -14.92 4.87
C VAL A 90 24.64 -14.14 4.77
N GLY A 91 25.46 -14.13 5.83
CA GLY A 91 26.78 -13.48 5.80
C GLY A 91 27.71 -14.08 4.74
N ASN A 92 27.78 -15.41 4.68
CA ASN A 92 28.57 -16.11 3.68
C ASN A 92 28.03 -15.92 2.26
N ALA A 93 26.70 -15.83 2.10
CA ALA A 93 26.05 -15.54 0.83
C ALA A 93 26.40 -14.14 0.34
N VAL A 94 26.35 -13.15 1.23
CA VAL A 94 26.76 -11.77 0.93
C VAL A 94 28.21 -11.73 0.47
N ASP A 95 29.13 -12.49 1.07
CA ASP A 95 30.55 -12.48 0.70
C ASP A 95 30.85 -12.92 -0.74
N ILE A 96 30.02 -13.79 -1.32
CA ILE A 96 30.18 -14.29 -2.69
C ILE A 96 29.43 -13.46 -3.75
N MET A 97 28.58 -12.51 -3.32
CA MET A 97 27.83 -11.63 -4.21
C MET A 97 28.74 -10.57 -4.84
N ASN A 98 28.47 -10.27 -6.10
CA ASN A 98 29.01 -9.10 -6.80
C ASN A 98 28.28 -7.80 -6.37
N GLU A 99 28.70 -6.65 -6.90
CA GLU A 99 28.16 -5.35 -6.51
C GLU A 99 26.67 -5.19 -6.83
N ASP A 100 26.24 -5.63 -8.02
CA ASP A 100 24.84 -5.57 -8.43
C ASP A 100 23.96 -6.50 -7.58
N GLU A 101 24.46 -7.70 -7.29
CA GLU A 101 23.79 -8.67 -6.41
C GLU A 101 23.66 -8.15 -4.98
N ARG A 102 24.67 -7.44 -4.46
CA ARG A 102 24.60 -6.81 -3.13
C ARG A 102 23.61 -5.65 -3.10
N ALA A 103 23.54 -4.86 -4.18
CA ALA A 103 22.58 -3.78 -4.30
C ALA A 103 21.13 -4.34 -4.32
N GLU A 104 20.92 -5.43 -5.05
CA GLU A 104 19.62 -6.11 -5.09
C GLU A 104 19.27 -6.76 -3.76
N PHE A 105 20.23 -7.42 -3.10
CA PHE A 105 20.06 -7.96 -1.75
C PHE A 105 19.62 -6.86 -0.77
N GLN A 106 20.30 -5.70 -0.79
CA GLN A 106 19.95 -4.59 0.09
C GLN A 106 18.54 -4.06 -0.21
N ARG A 107 18.16 -3.94 -1.49
CA ARG A 107 16.81 -3.51 -1.90
C ARG A 107 15.72 -4.46 -1.38
N LEU A 108 15.94 -5.77 -1.45
CA LEU A 108 15.00 -6.77 -0.96
C LEU A 108 14.95 -6.79 0.58
N LEU A 109 16.10 -6.65 1.23
CA LEU A 109 16.18 -6.55 2.69
C LEU A 109 15.47 -5.31 3.22
N ASP A 110 15.63 -4.16 2.55
CA ASP A 110 14.91 -2.93 2.88
C ASP A 110 13.40 -3.12 2.73
N ALA A 111 12.95 -3.82 1.69
CA ALA A 111 11.52 -4.12 1.49
C ALA A 111 10.94 -5.01 2.59
N VAL A 112 11.68 -6.02 3.06
CA VAL A 112 11.25 -6.92 4.16
C VAL A 112 11.28 -6.22 5.52
N THR A 113 12.22 -5.30 5.73
CA THR A 113 12.37 -4.58 7.00
C THR A 113 11.51 -3.31 7.08
N GLU A 114 10.94 -2.87 5.96
CA GLU A 114 10.00 -1.74 5.92
C GLU A 114 8.77 -2.03 6.81
N PRO A 115 8.48 -1.17 7.79
CA PRO A 115 7.29 -1.31 8.62
C PRO A 115 6.01 -1.25 7.77
N PHE A 116 5.03 -2.08 8.11
CA PHE A 116 3.72 -2.03 7.49
C PHE A 116 3.08 -0.65 7.70
N ARG A 117 2.67 0.00 6.61
CA ARG A 117 1.98 1.29 6.61
C ARG A 117 0.49 1.07 6.40
N PRO A 118 -0.37 1.40 7.37
CA PRO A 118 -1.81 1.30 7.16
C PRO A 118 -2.25 2.29 6.08
N PHE A 119 -3.39 2.01 5.47
CA PHE A 119 -3.97 2.90 4.47
C PHE A 119 -4.20 4.30 5.05
N ALA A 120 -3.72 5.31 4.32
CA ALA A 120 -3.85 6.71 4.68
C ALA A 120 -4.19 7.51 3.42
N PRO A 121 -5.35 8.20 3.37
CA PRO A 121 -5.74 8.94 2.18
C PRO A 121 -4.75 10.05 1.83
N ASN A 122 -4.46 10.20 0.54
CA ASN A 122 -3.48 11.14 -0.03
C ASN A 122 -2.00 10.87 0.31
N THR A 123 -1.67 9.69 0.81
CA THR A 123 -0.30 9.28 1.14
C THR A 123 0.31 8.32 0.13
N PHE A 124 -0.55 7.61 -0.62
CA PHE A 124 -0.19 6.66 -1.67
C PHE A 124 -0.49 7.24 -3.04
#